data_AF-A0A838II51-F1
#
_entry.id   AF-A0A838II51-F1
#
_cell.length_a   1.000
_cell.length_b   1.000
_cell.length_c   1.000
_cell.angle_alpha   90.00
_cell.angle_beta   90.00
_cell.angle_gamma   90.00
#
_symmetry.space_group_name_H-M   'P 1'
#
loop_
_entity.id
_entity.type
_entity.pdbx_description
1 polymer ?
#
loop_
_entity_poly.entity_id
_entity_poly.type
_entity_poly.pdbx_seq_one_letter_code
_entity_poly.pdbx_strand_id
1 'polypeptide(L)'
;MRKTSLSIGLMVVLLGAAGVLSTGCPGTRPGRVAADVLVPPSEETQLGEQVSAQVERELRMHPNAEVQQYVRGLGEQIVRVADNVPDGINFTFQVVDDKQTSNAFALPGGWIYVYSGLMANMDNEAELIGVIAHEVAHVTRRHVAQRLVTLYGVDLLTRMALGQEPGIVQSVVATIVQQGFLLRYSRGQETDADNIGLTYIVRANYDPQGFISFFQTMVGQPSPPTFLLTHPAPEDRIRNIEEAIAQMKQVPTRTNRERFQAIKSQL
;
A
#
# COMPACT_ATOMS: atom_id res chain seq x y z
N MET A 1 27.08 -53.46 51.66
CA MET A 1 27.34 -52.55 50.52
C MET A 1 26.49 -53.00 49.33
N ARG A 2 25.31 -52.39 49.15
CA ARG A 2 24.37 -52.70 48.07
C ARG A 2 24.68 -51.79 46.87
N LYS A 3 24.99 -52.36 45.71
CA LYS A 3 24.94 -51.66 44.41
C LYS A 3 23.68 -52.16 43.70
N THR A 4 22.64 -51.34 43.67
CA THR A 4 21.42 -51.56 42.89
C THR A 4 21.59 -50.89 41.54
N SER A 5 21.52 -51.67 40.47
CA SER A 5 21.43 -51.20 39.08
C SER A 5 20.11 -50.46 38.88
N LEU A 6 20.15 -49.26 38.29
CA LEU A 6 18.96 -48.53 37.87
C LEU A 6 18.97 -48.44 36.34
N SER A 7 18.02 -49.15 35.72
CA SER A 7 17.78 -49.18 34.29
C SER A 7 17.22 -47.83 33.82
N ILE A 8 17.82 -47.25 32.78
CA ILE A 8 17.33 -46.03 32.11
C ILE A 8 16.17 -46.45 31.19
N GLY A 9 14.93 -46.15 31.61
CA GLY A 9 13.74 -46.26 30.76
C GLY A 9 13.60 -45.01 29.89
N LEU A 10 13.79 -45.16 28.59
CA LEU A 10 13.54 -44.14 27.57
C LEU A 10 12.02 -43.98 27.39
N MET A 11 11.45 -42.92 27.96
CA MET A 11 10.04 -42.57 27.79
C MET A 11 9.86 -41.75 26.52
N VAL A 12 9.53 -42.42 25.41
CA VAL A 12 9.12 -41.79 24.16
C VAL A 12 7.72 -41.19 24.36
N VAL A 13 7.64 -39.87 24.48
CA VAL A 13 6.37 -39.13 24.45
C VAL A 13 5.95 -38.99 22.98
N LEU A 14 5.06 -39.86 22.54
CA LEU A 14 4.31 -39.72 21.29
C LEU A 14 3.26 -38.61 21.47
N LEU A 15 3.63 -37.38 21.11
CA LEU A 15 2.68 -36.29 20.92
C LEU A 15 1.94 -36.53 19.59
N GLY A 16 0.68 -36.96 19.71
CA GLY A 16 -0.21 -37.22 18.59
C GLY A 16 -0.41 -35.97 17.74
N ALA A 17 -0.15 -36.10 16.44
CA ALA A 17 -0.57 -35.14 15.43
C ALA A 17 -2.10 -35.14 15.35
N ALA A 18 -2.74 -34.22 16.06
CA ALA A 18 -4.12 -33.87 15.81
C ALA A 18 -4.17 -33.13 14.47
N GLY A 19 -4.52 -33.84 13.40
CA GLY A 19 -4.81 -33.27 12.11
C GLY A 19 -6.01 -32.33 12.22
N VAL A 20 -5.72 -31.02 12.26
CA VAL A 20 -6.73 -30.01 11.99
C VAL A 20 -7.03 -30.09 10.50
N LEU A 21 -8.08 -30.82 10.15
CA LEU A 21 -8.74 -30.71 8.86
C LEU A 21 -9.30 -29.29 8.77
N SER A 22 -8.54 -28.38 8.16
CA SER A 22 -9.02 -27.05 7.83
C SER A 22 -10.07 -27.19 6.73
N THR A 23 -11.33 -27.02 7.11
CA THR A 23 -12.39 -26.62 6.18
C THR A 23 -12.07 -25.20 5.75
N GLY A 24 -11.14 -25.05 4.81
CA GLY A 24 -10.77 -23.77 4.25
C GLY A 24 -11.94 -23.18 3.49
N CYS A 25 -12.50 -22.08 4.00
CA CYS A 25 -13.26 -21.17 3.17
C CYS A 25 -12.35 -20.74 2.00
N PRO A 26 -12.76 -20.92 0.74
CA PRO A 26 -12.00 -20.44 -0.38
C PRO A 26 -12.01 -18.91 -0.34
N GLY A 27 -10.92 -18.30 0.15
CA GLY A 27 -10.74 -16.84 0.15
C GLY A 27 -9.89 -16.27 1.28
N THR A 28 -9.73 -16.96 2.41
CA THR A 28 -8.95 -16.42 3.55
C THR A 28 -7.47 -16.78 3.42
N ARG A 29 -6.67 -15.83 2.94
CA ARG A 29 -5.20 -15.94 2.94
C ARG A 29 -4.67 -15.79 4.37
N PRO A 30 -3.75 -16.65 4.85
CA PRO A 30 -3.24 -16.62 6.23
C PRO A 30 -2.73 -15.24 6.69
N GLY A 31 -2.08 -14.49 5.79
CA GLY A 31 -1.57 -13.14 6.09
C GLY A 31 -2.65 -12.08 6.35
N ARG A 32 -3.86 -12.23 5.79
CA ARG A 32 -4.99 -11.33 6.05
C ARG A 32 -5.49 -11.47 7.48
N VAL A 33 -5.76 -12.71 7.90
CA VAL A 33 -6.20 -13.00 9.27
C VAL A 33 -5.13 -12.57 10.27
N ALA A 34 -3.85 -12.83 9.99
CA ALA A 34 -2.78 -12.45 10.90
C ALA A 34 -2.62 -10.92 11.03
N ALA A 35 -2.69 -10.14 9.95
CA ALA A 35 -2.61 -8.68 10.06
C ALA A 35 -3.85 -8.07 10.71
N ASP A 36 -5.04 -8.54 10.35
CA ASP A 36 -6.30 -8.00 10.87
C ASP A 36 -6.50 -8.34 12.36
N VAL A 37 -6.00 -9.49 12.82
CA VAL A 37 -6.21 -9.99 14.20
C VAL A 37 -5.00 -9.73 15.11
N LEU A 38 -3.77 -9.82 14.59
CA LEU A 38 -2.56 -9.91 15.42
C LEU A 38 -1.65 -8.69 15.33
N VAL A 39 -1.91 -7.74 14.42
CA VAL A 39 -1.19 -6.45 14.40
C VAL A 39 -2.18 -5.34 14.76
N PRO A 40 -2.14 -4.83 16.00
CA PRO A 40 -2.94 -3.68 16.39
C PRO A 40 -2.67 -2.48 15.48
N PRO A 41 -3.69 -1.70 15.07
CA PRO A 41 -3.47 -0.47 14.30
C PRO A 41 -2.49 0.51 14.96
N SER A 42 -2.42 0.56 16.30
CA SER A 42 -1.45 1.38 17.02
C SER A 42 0.00 0.97 16.76
N GLU A 43 0.28 -0.33 16.65
CA GLU A 43 1.62 -0.82 16.31
C GLU A 43 1.92 -0.54 14.84
N GLU A 44 0.92 -0.64 13.97
CA GLU A 44 1.04 -0.26 12.56
C GLU A 44 1.40 1.22 12.41
N THR A 45 0.74 2.11 13.18
CA THR A 45 1.04 3.55 13.20
C THR A 45 2.45 3.83 13.73
N GLN A 46 2.86 3.21 14.84
CA GLN A 46 4.22 3.38 15.40
C GLN A 46 5.31 2.91 14.44
N LEU A 47 5.09 1.78 13.77
CA LEU A 47 6.01 1.31 12.74
C LEU A 47 6.03 2.29 11.56
N GLY A 48 4.85 2.77 11.13
CA GLY A 48 4.70 3.77 10.08
C GLY A 48 5.53 5.03 10.34
N GLU A 49 5.45 5.59 11.54
CA GLU A 49 6.21 6.77 11.98
C GLU A 49 7.73 6.54 11.92
N GLN A 50 8.20 5.36 12.33
CA GLN A 50 9.63 5.03 12.27
C GLN A 50 10.12 4.87 10.83
N VAL A 51 9.34 4.18 9.99
CA VAL A 51 9.68 3.96 8.59
C VAL A 51 9.62 5.28 7.82
N SER A 52 8.59 6.11 8.04
CA SER A 52 8.45 7.42 7.39
C SER A 52 9.60 8.36 7.76
N ALA A 53 9.96 8.44 9.04
CA ALA A 53 11.10 9.25 9.50
C ALA A 53 12.42 8.84 8.85
N GLN A 54 12.62 7.55 8.54
CA GLN A 54 13.79 7.09 7.82
C GLN A 54 13.66 7.34 6.30
N VAL A 55 12.48 7.14 5.71
CA VAL A 55 12.21 7.47 4.30
C VAL A 55 12.53 8.94 4.02
N GLU A 56 12.12 9.85 4.89
CA GLU A 56 12.35 11.30 4.76
C GLU A 56 13.81 11.72 4.98
N ARG A 57 14.67 10.83 5.50
CA ARG A 57 16.12 11.04 5.53
C ARG A 57 16.80 10.61 4.23
N GLU A 58 16.27 9.57 3.59
CA GLU A 58 16.82 9.00 2.34
C GLU A 58 16.27 9.73 1.10
N LEU A 59 15.02 10.18 1.16
CA LEU A 59 14.32 10.86 0.07
C LEU A 59 14.16 12.34 0.37
N ARG A 60 14.40 13.16 -0.65
CA ARG A 60 14.15 14.61 -0.58
C ARG A 60 12.66 14.88 -0.81
N MET A 61 12.00 15.51 0.15
CA MET A 61 10.62 15.97 -0.04
C MET A 61 10.58 17.19 -0.96
N HIS A 62 9.51 17.30 -1.75
CA HIS A 62 9.30 18.40 -2.69
C HIS A 62 9.28 19.75 -1.94
N PRO A 63 10.09 20.74 -2.36
CA PRO A 63 10.28 21.98 -1.61
C PRO A 63 9.11 22.96 -1.77
N ASN A 64 8.31 22.82 -2.83
CA ASN A 64 7.18 23.70 -3.08
C ASN A 64 5.98 23.34 -2.20
N ALA A 65 5.63 24.25 -1.29
CA ALA A 65 4.51 24.10 -0.36
C ALA A 65 3.14 24.02 -1.06
N GLU A 66 2.96 24.67 -2.21
CA GLU A 66 1.71 24.61 -2.99
C GLU A 66 1.50 23.21 -3.56
N VAL A 67 2.55 22.59 -4.12
CA VAL A 67 2.52 21.20 -4.61
C VAL A 67 2.21 20.23 -3.47
N GLN A 68 2.85 20.40 -2.31
CA GLN A 68 2.60 19.56 -1.13
C GLN A 68 1.16 19.69 -0.64
N GLN A 69 0.66 20.93 -0.51
CA GLN A 69 -0.70 21.20 -0.05
C GLN A 69 -1.74 20.69 -1.05
N TYR A 70 -1.47 20.78 -2.34
CA TYR A 70 -2.34 20.27 -3.38
C TYR A 70 -2.54 18.76 -3.26
N VAL A 71 -1.44 17.98 -3.23
CA VAL A 71 -1.53 16.52 -3.11
C VAL A 71 -2.17 16.11 -1.79
N ARG A 72 -1.84 16.79 -0.68
CA ARG A 72 -2.49 16.58 0.62
C ARG A 72 -4.01 16.82 0.55
N GLY A 73 -4.43 17.92 -0.06
CA GLY A 73 -5.85 18.26 -0.18
C GLY A 73 -6.63 17.23 -1.01
N LEU A 74 -6.03 16.70 -2.07
CA LEU A 74 -6.61 15.59 -2.85
C LEU A 74 -6.70 14.31 -2.01
N GLY A 75 -5.64 13.96 -1.29
CA GLY A 75 -5.60 12.84 -0.36
C GLY A 75 -6.69 12.90 0.70
N GLU A 76 -6.81 14.03 1.40
CA GLU A 76 -7.86 14.28 2.38
C GLU A 76 -9.27 14.19 1.77
N GLN A 77 -9.46 14.64 0.53
CA GLN A 77 -10.73 14.50 -0.17
C GLN A 77 -11.13 13.05 -0.38
N ILE A 78 -10.17 12.20 -0.75
CA ILE A 78 -10.40 10.76 -0.90
C ILE A 78 -10.66 10.09 0.45
N VAL A 79 -9.88 10.42 1.48
CA VAL A 79 -10.05 9.85 2.82
C VAL A 79 -11.45 10.16 3.39
N ARG A 80 -12.02 11.34 3.10
CA ARG A 80 -13.39 11.70 3.53
C ARG A 80 -14.48 10.81 2.97
N VAL A 81 -14.26 10.16 1.82
CA VAL A 81 -15.24 9.25 1.19
C VAL A 81 -14.86 7.77 1.31
N ALA A 82 -13.68 7.50 1.88
CA ALA A 82 -13.19 6.17 2.15
C ALA A 82 -14.04 5.49 3.23
N ASP A 83 -14.18 4.17 3.13
CA ASP A 83 -14.80 3.37 4.18
C ASP A 83 -13.77 2.45 4.83
N ASN A 84 -14.13 1.88 5.98
CA ASN A 84 -13.32 0.90 6.70
C ASN A 84 -11.88 1.39 7.02
N VAL A 85 -11.69 2.69 7.25
CA VAL A 85 -10.42 3.22 7.78
C VAL A 85 -10.22 2.62 9.18
N PRO A 86 -9.14 1.85 9.44
CA PRO A 86 -8.92 1.26 10.74
C PRO A 86 -8.73 2.33 11.82
N ASP A 87 -9.27 2.08 13.01
CA ASP A 87 -9.13 2.99 14.15
C ASP A 87 -7.65 3.27 14.45
N GLY A 88 -7.28 4.54 14.63
CA GLY A 88 -5.90 4.94 14.94
C GLY A 88 -4.97 5.09 13.74
N ILE A 89 -5.43 4.84 12.51
CA ILE A 89 -4.70 5.16 11.28
C ILE A 89 -5.03 6.59 10.85
N ASN A 90 -4.00 7.42 10.72
CA ASN A 90 -4.11 8.79 10.23
C ASN A 90 -3.36 8.94 8.91
N PHE A 91 -4.03 9.47 7.89
CA PHE A 91 -3.41 9.63 6.59
C PHE A 91 -2.49 10.84 6.52
N THR A 92 -1.27 10.62 6.04
CA THR A 92 -0.29 11.67 5.75
C THR A 92 0.14 11.54 4.30
N PHE A 93 0.07 12.65 3.56
CA PHE A 93 0.44 12.69 2.15
C PHE A 93 1.65 13.59 1.94
N GLN A 94 2.63 13.10 1.20
CA GLN A 94 3.83 13.86 0.85
C GLN A 94 4.26 13.63 -0.59
N VAL A 95 4.85 14.67 -1.18
CA VAL A 95 5.44 14.63 -2.51
C VAL A 95 6.95 14.50 -2.39
N VAL A 96 7.53 13.56 -3.12
CA VAL A 96 8.97 13.34 -3.24
C VAL A 96 9.53 14.13 -4.42
N ASP A 97 10.63 14.84 -4.21
CA ASP A 97 11.37 15.63 -5.21
C ASP A 97 12.25 14.75 -6.09
N ASP A 98 11.63 13.99 -6.99
CA ASP A 98 12.35 13.18 -7.96
C ASP A 98 11.52 13.02 -9.24
N LYS A 99 11.97 13.73 -10.28
CA LYS A 99 11.35 13.77 -11.62
C LYS A 99 11.63 12.54 -12.46
N GLN A 100 12.62 11.74 -12.10
CA GLN A 100 13.03 10.55 -12.87
C GLN A 100 12.21 9.33 -12.45
N THR A 101 11.74 9.29 -11.20
CA THR A 101 10.94 8.19 -10.69
C THR A 101 9.45 8.43 -10.91
N SER A 102 8.84 7.54 -11.70
CA SER A 102 7.38 7.48 -11.86
C SER A 102 6.82 6.42 -10.89
N ASN A 103 6.53 6.83 -9.66
CA ASN A 103 5.98 5.96 -8.62
C ASN A 103 5.10 6.69 -7.59
N ALA A 104 4.30 5.93 -6.84
CA ALA A 104 3.66 6.33 -5.59
C ALA A 104 3.59 5.10 -4.69
N PHE A 105 3.53 5.29 -3.36
CA PHE A 105 3.45 4.16 -2.44
C PHE A 105 2.88 4.51 -1.08
N ALA A 106 2.22 3.55 -0.46
CA ALA A 106 1.80 3.58 0.93
C ALA A 106 2.78 2.86 1.88
N LEU A 107 2.94 3.39 3.08
CA LEU A 107 3.59 2.74 4.23
C LEU A 107 2.54 2.39 5.30
N PRO A 108 2.90 1.56 6.30
CA PRO A 108 2.04 1.31 7.46
C PRO A 108 1.61 2.61 8.12
N GLY A 109 0.43 2.64 8.74
CA GLY A 109 0.02 3.82 9.52
C GLY A 109 -0.58 4.97 8.70
N GLY A 110 -0.72 4.82 7.39
CA GLY A 110 -1.42 5.80 6.53
C GLY A 110 -0.54 6.81 5.81
N TRP A 111 0.77 6.60 5.78
CA TRP A 111 1.68 7.47 5.02
C TRP A 111 1.65 7.11 3.54
N ILE A 112 1.40 8.09 2.67
CA ILE A 112 1.35 7.94 1.22
C ILE A 112 2.31 8.94 0.59
N TYR A 113 3.24 8.45 -0.22
CA TYR A 113 4.22 9.24 -0.94
C TYR A 113 3.93 9.20 -2.44
N VAL A 114 3.99 10.36 -3.08
CA VAL A 114 3.83 10.52 -4.54
C VAL A 114 5.09 11.15 -5.11
N TYR A 115 5.71 10.54 -6.10
CA TYR A 115 6.89 11.14 -6.75
C TYR A 115 6.49 12.21 -7.75
N SER A 116 7.24 13.32 -7.79
CA SER A 116 7.01 14.39 -8.77
C SER A 116 7.13 13.89 -10.23
N GLY A 117 7.99 12.90 -10.50
CA GLY A 117 8.08 12.24 -11.79
C GLY A 117 6.80 11.51 -12.22
N LEU A 118 6.03 10.96 -11.27
CA LEU A 118 4.72 10.37 -11.57
C LEU A 118 3.74 11.43 -12.06
N MET A 119 3.65 12.55 -11.31
CA MET A 119 2.78 13.68 -11.66
C MET A 119 3.19 14.33 -12.98
N ALA A 120 4.49 14.36 -13.29
CA ALA A 120 5.01 14.89 -14.54
C ALA A 120 4.51 14.14 -15.79
N ASN A 121 4.09 12.88 -15.65
CA ASN A 121 3.60 12.05 -16.75
C ASN A 121 2.08 12.14 -16.96
N MET A 122 1.31 12.71 -16.03
CA MET A 122 -0.16 12.78 -16.10
C MET A 122 -0.66 14.00 -16.87
N ASP A 123 -1.88 13.92 -17.43
CA ASP A 123 -2.52 15.05 -18.13
C ASP A 123 -3.51 15.81 -17.24
N ASN A 124 -4.15 15.17 -16.27
CA ASN A 124 -5.16 15.81 -15.44
C ASN A 124 -5.22 15.27 -14.00
N GLU A 125 -6.03 15.94 -13.17
CA GLU A 125 -6.16 15.60 -11.75
C GLU A 125 -6.86 14.27 -11.51
N ALA A 126 -7.78 13.85 -12.39
CA ALA A 126 -8.48 12.59 -12.24
C ALA A 126 -7.52 11.38 -12.34
N GLU A 127 -6.44 11.48 -13.12
CA GLU A 127 -5.35 10.49 -13.13
C GLU A 127 -4.65 10.40 -11.76
N LEU A 128 -4.28 11.55 -11.19
CA LEU A 128 -3.65 11.60 -9.87
C LEU A 128 -4.58 11.11 -8.76
N ILE A 129 -5.87 11.45 -8.85
CA ILE A 129 -6.91 10.93 -7.95
C ILE A 129 -7.02 9.41 -8.06
N GLY A 130 -6.90 8.84 -9.26
CA GLY A 130 -6.86 7.40 -9.46
C GLY A 130 -5.77 6.73 -8.62
N VAL A 131 -4.54 7.26 -8.70
CA VAL A 131 -3.40 6.77 -7.92
C VAL A 131 -3.62 6.96 -6.41
N ILE A 132 -4.05 8.15 -5.98
CA ILE A 132 -4.28 8.43 -4.55
C ILE A 132 -5.37 7.51 -3.99
N ALA A 133 -6.46 7.31 -4.71
CA ALA A 133 -7.53 6.41 -4.31
C ALA A 133 -7.08 4.96 -4.20
N HIS A 134 -6.23 4.51 -5.13
CA HIS A 134 -5.61 3.20 -5.11
C HIS A 134 -4.70 3.01 -3.88
N GLU A 135 -3.83 3.97 -3.57
CA GLU A 135 -2.96 3.90 -2.38
C GLU A 135 -3.78 3.97 -1.07
N VAL A 136 -4.82 4.81 -1.01
CA VAL A 136 -5.76 4.83 0.14
C VAL A 136 -6.48 3.49 0.28
N ALA A 137 -6.84 2.84 -0.82
CA ALA A 137 -7.40 1.49 -0.79
C ALA A 137 -6.42 0.47 -0.20
N HIS A 138 -5.13 0.50 -0.56
CA HIS A 138 -4.14 -0.37 0.07
C HIS A 138 -4.07 -0.20 1.60
N VAL A 139 -4.13 1.04 2.09
CA VAL A 139 -4.12 1.33 3.53
C VAL A 139 -5.39 0.86 4.21
N THR A 140 -6.57 1.24 3.69
CA THR A 140 -7.87 0.84 4.28
C THR A 140 -8.09 -0.68 4.27
N ARG A 141 -7.50 -1.38 3.30
CA ARG A 141 -7.51 -2.84 3.20
C ARG A 141 -6.35 -3.52 3.94
N ARG A 142 -5.52 -2.74 4.64
CA ARG A 142 -4.35 -3.17 5.42
C ARG A 142 -3.38 -4.05 4.62
N HIS A 143 -3.29 -3.83 3.30
CA HIS A 143 -2.44 -4.63 2.41
C HIS A 143 -0.96 -4.51 2.78
N VAL A 144 -0.53 -3.33 3.25
CA VAL A 144 0.85 -3.09 3.71
C VAL A 144 1.15 -3.94 4.95
N ALA A 145 0.28 -3.92 5.97
CA ALA A 145 0.44 -4.74 7.18
C ALA A 145 0.44 -6.24 6.87
N GLN A 146 -0.49 -6.71 6.01
CA GLN A 146 -0.52 -8.10 5.55
C GLN A 146 0.78 -8.54 4.89
N ARG A 147 1.38 -7.65 4.08
CA ARG A 147 2.64 -7.93 3.41
C ARG A 147 3.80 -8.01 4.38
N LEU A 148 3.89 -7.05 5.30
CA LEU A 148 4.91 -7.05 6.34
C LEU A 148 4.80 -8.30 7.22
N VAL A 149 3.60 -8.71 7.62
CA VAL A 149 3.39 -9.92 8.43
C VAL A 149 3.85 -11.16 7.67
N THR A 150 3.59 -11.21 6.37
CA THR A 150 4.03 -12.32 5.51
C THR A 150 5.55 -12.40 5.41
N LEU A 151 6.25 -11.26 5.44
CA LEU A 151 7.71 -11.20 5.26
C LEU A 151 8.49 -11.37 6.56
N TYR A 152 8.02 -10.76 7.64
CA TYR A 152 8.76 -10.63 8.89
C TYR A 152 8.12 -11.40 10.04
N GLY A 153 6.86 -11.80 9.92
CA GLY A 153 6.08 -12.38 11.01
C GLY A 153 5.63 -11.34 12.04
N VAL A 154 4.60 -11.68 12.81
CA VAL A 154 3.98 -10.74 13.77
C VAL A 154 4.96 -10.32 14.88
N ASP A 155 5.73 -11.27 15.43
CA ASP A 155 6.66 -11.01 16.55
C ASP A 155 7.73 -9.97 16.18
N LEU A 156 8.38 -10.13 15.02
CA LEU A 156 9.40 -9.20 14.57
C LEU A 156 8.81 -7.82 14.28
N LEU A 157 7.61 -7.76 13.67
CA LEU A 157 6.93 -6.48 13.45
C LEU A 157 6.56 -5.77 14.74
N THR A 158 6.13 -6.51 15.75
CA THR A 158 5.83 -5.95 17.08
C THR A 158 7.10 -5.33 17.66
N ARG A 159 8.23 -6.04 17.60
CA ARG A 159 9.54 -5.51 18.07
C ARG A 159 10.00 -4.29 17.29
N MET A 160 9.82 -4.28 15.96
CA MET A 160 10.09 -3.11 15.12
C MET A 160 9.19 -1.92 15.50
N ALA A 161 7.88 -2.14 15.68
CA ALA A 161 6.93 -1.12 16.09
C ALA A 161 7.28 -0.52 17.47
N LEU A 162 7.79 -1.34 18.39
CA LEU A 162 8.28 -0.90 19.70
C LEU A 162 9.69 -0.26 19.66
N GLY A 163 10.28 -0.08 18.47
CA GLY A 163 11.59 0.56 18.28
C GLY A 163 12.79 -0.29 18.70
N GLN A 164 12.60 -1.59 18.89
CA GLN A 164 13.63 -2.51 19.37
C GLN A 164 14.57 -2.99 18.24
N GLU A 165 14.20 -2.75 16.98
CA GLU A 165 14.88 -3.28 15.79
C GLU A 165 15.26 -2.19 14.76
N PRO A 166 15.97 -1.11 15.15
CA PRO A 166 16.23 0.03 14.27
C PRO A 166 17.04 -0.34 13.01
N GLY A 167 17.96 -1.31 13.09
CA GLY A 167 18.74 -1.77 11.93
C GLY A 167 17.88 -2.52 10.89
N ILE A 168 16.84 -3.21 11.34
CA ILE A 168 15.90 -3.89 10.44
C ILE A 168 14.98 -2.86 9.78
N VAL A 169 14.49 -1.87 10.54
CA VAL A 169 13.73 -0.74 9.98
C VAL A 169 14.53 -0.01 8.89
N GLN A 170 15.83 0.24 9.11
CA GLN A 170 16.69 0.83 8.09
C GLN A 170 16.81 -0.05 6.84
N SER A 171 16.94 -1.37 7.01
CA SER A 171 17.01 -2.33 5.90
C SER A 171 15.70 -2.41 5.11
N VAL A 172 14.56 -2.33 5.79
CA VAL A 172 13.21 -2.21 5.21
C VAL A 172 13.13 -0.98 4.33
N VAL A 173 13.55 0.19 4.85
CA VAL A 173 13.50 1.45 4.10
C VAL A 173 14.42 1.41 2.88
N ALA A 174 15.65 0.90 3.03
CA ALA A 174 16.56 0.73 1.91
C ALA A 174 15.94 -0.15 0.80
N THR A 175 15.21 -1.19 1.18
CA THR A 175 14.50 -2.07 0.22
C THR A 175 13.34 -1.35 -0.47
N ILE A 176 12.59 -0.51 0.24
CA ILE A 176 11.52 0.32 -0.36
C ILE A 176 12.12 1.31 -1.36
N VAL A 177 13.11 2.10 -0.93
CA VAL A 177 13.72 3.18 -1.73
C VAL A 177 14.45 2.64 -2.95
N GLN A 178 15.24 1.57 -2.80
CA GLN A 178 16.09 1.07 -3.88
C GLN A 178 15.38 0.10 -4.83
N GLN A 179 14.46 -0.72 -4.30
CA GLN A 179 13.94 -1.87 -5.05
C GLN A 179 12.42 -1.83 -5.23
N GLY A 180 11.70 -1.00 -4.46
CA GLY A 180 10.24 -1.03 -4.38
C GLY A 180 9.68 -2.39 -3.95
N PHE A 181 10.52 -3.32 -3.49
CA PHE A 181 10.17 -4.75 -3.40
C PHE A 181 9.14 -5.03 -2.30
N LEU A 182 9.15 -4.24 -1.23
CA LEU A 182 8.14 -4.31 -0.18
C LEU A 182 6.75 -3.89 -0.65
N LEU A 183 6.69 -3.15 -1.76
CA LEU A 183 5.46 -2.61 -2.35
C LEU A 183 4.90 -3.50 -3.46
N ARG A 184 5.50 -4.68 -3.71
CA ARG A 184 4.94 -5.66 -4.64
C ARG A 184 3.74 -6.38 -4.03
N TYR A 185 2.56 -5.99 -4.47
CA TYR A 185 1.31 -6.62 -4.06
C TYR A 185 0.94 -7.80 -4.96
N SER A 186 0.17 -8.73 -4.40
CA SER A 186 -0.40 -9.82 -5.18
C SER A 186 -1.49 -9.31 -6.14
N ARG A 187 -1.72 -10.01 -7.26
CA ARG A 187 -2.81 -9.69 -8.21
C ARG A 187 -4.17 -9.50 -7.53
N GLY A 188 -4.46 -10.31 -6.51
CA GLY A 188 -5.71 -10.20 -5.75
C GLY A 188 -5.79 -8.95 -4.87
N GLN A 189 -4.66 -8.47 -4.32
CA GLN A 189 -4.62 -7.22 -3.57
C GLN A 189 -4.73 -6.02 -4.51
N GLU A 190 -4.11 -6.07 -5.68
CA GLU A 190 -4.28 -5.04 -6.72
C GLU A 190 -5.74 -4.95 -7.18
N THR A 191 -6.40 -6.09 -7.45
CA THR A 191 -7.82 -6.11 -7.83
C THR A 191 -8.74 -5.59 -6.72
N ASP A 192 -8.47 -5.93 -5.45
CA ASP A 192 -9.23 -5.40 -4.31
C ASP A 192 -9.03 -3.88 -4.17
N ALA A 193 -7.79 -3.40 -4.31
CA ALA A 193 -7.46 -1.98 -4.27
C ALA A 193 -8.07 -1.21 -5.46
N ASP A 194 -8.11 -1.77 -6.66
CA ASP A 194 -8.76 -1.17 -7.83
C ASP A 194 -10.27 -0.98 -7.61
N ASN A 195 -10.96 -2.01 -7.15
CA ASN A 195 -12.41 -1.97 -6.97
C ASN A 195 -12.82 -0.97 -5.88
N ILE A 196 -12.08 -0.96 -4.77
CA ILE A 196 -12.29 -0.04 -3.66
C ILE A 196 -11.87 1.38 -4.05
N GLY A 197 -10.72 1.54 -4.69
CA GLY A 197 -10.23 2.81 -5.21
C GLY A 197 -11.21 3.43 -6.20
N LEU A 198 -11.73 2.65 -7.16
CA LEU A 198 -12.77 3.09 -8.10
C LEU A 198 -14.02 3.60 -7.37
N THR A 199 -14.43 2.92 -6.31
CA THR A 199 -15.55 3.37 -5.46
C THR A 199 -15.24 4.73 -4.83
N TYR A 200 -14.02 4.94 -4.33
CA TYR A 200 -13.60 6.22 -3.74
C TYR A 200 -13.53 7.34 -4.78
N ILE A 201 -13.02 7.08 -5.98
CA ILE A 201 -12.96 8.04 -7.10
C ILE A 201 -14.37 8.54 -7.44
N VAL A 202 -15.33 7.62 -7.61
CA VAL A 202 -16.72 7.96 -7.96
C VAL A 202 -17.41 8.70 -6.82
N ARG A 203 -17.25 8.27 -5.56
CA ARG A 203 -17.82 8.96 -4.39
C ARG A 203 -17.23 10.36 -4.20
N ALA A 204 -15.96 10.55 -4.53
CA ALA A 204 -15.33 11.86 -4.53
C ALA A 204 -15.78 12.75 -5.69
N ASN A 205 -16.57 12.23 -6.64
CA ASN A 205 -17.08 12.90 -7.84
C ASN A 205 -15.97 13.27 -8.86
N TYR A 206 -15.02 12.36 -9.08
CA TYR A 206 -14.01 12.46 -10.14
C TYR A 206 -14.29 11.48 -11.29
N ASP A 207 -13.83 11.84 -12.48
CA ASP A 207 -13.94 10.98 -13.65
C ASP A 207 -13.10 9.69 -13.49
N PRO A 208 -13.73 8.51 -13.42
CA PRO A 208 -12.99 7.26 -13.26
C PRO A 208 -12.19 6.87 -14.51
N GLN A 209 -12.44 7.50 -15.67
CA GLN A 209 -11.60 7.31 -16.85
C GLN A 209 -10.16 7.79 -16.60
N GLY A 210 -9.95 8.75 -15.70
CA GLY A 210 -8.61 9.16 -15.30
C GLY A 210 -7.77 8.00 -14.75
N PHE A 211 -8.40 7.04 -14.06
CA PHE A 211 -7.67 5.88 -13.53
C PHE A 211 -7.21 4.92 -14.64
N ILE A 212 -8.04 4.74 -15.68
CA ILE A 212 -7.67 3.98 -16.88
C ILE A 212 -6.56 4.71 -17.65
N SER A 213 -6.73 6.01 -17.89
CA SER A 213 -5.76 6.84 -18.62
C SER A 213 -4.40 6.81 -17.93
N PHE A 214 -4.36 6.84 -16.59
CA PHE A 214 -3.13 6.68 -15.84
C PHE A 214 -2.41 5.36 -16.18
N PHE A 215 -3.09 4.20 -16.13
CA PHE A 215 -2.46 2.93 -16.49
C PHE A 215 -2.00 2.89 -17.94
N GLN A 216 -2.79 3.43 -18.86
CA GLN A 216 -2.42 3.52 -20.28
C GLN A 216 -1.15 4.36 -20.46
N THR A 217 -1.04 5.50 -19.78
CA THR A 217 0.16 6.34 -19.76
C THR A 217 1.37 5.58 -19.23
N MET A 218 1.22 4.78 -18.18
CA MET A 218 2.32 3.98 -17.61
C MET A 218 2.77 2.85 -18.55
N VAL A 219 1.84 2.15 -19.18
CA VAL A 219 2.12 1.06 -20.13
C VAL A 219 2.75 1.59 -21.42
N GLY A 220 2.36 2.81 -21.84
CA GLY A 220 2.89 3.46 -23.04
C GLY A 220 4.32 4.01 -22.90
N GLN A 221 4.94 3.96 -21.71
CA GLN A 221 6.31 4.42 -21.52
C GLN A 221 7.33 3.52 -22.23
N PRO A 222 8.42 4.07 -22.81
CA PRO A 222 9.47 3.28 -23.47
C PRO A 222 10.14 2.24 -22.57
N SER A 223 10.10 2.46 -21.26
CA SER A 223 10.55 1.51 -20.26
C SER A 223 9.50 1.43 -19.15
N PRO A 224 9.19 0.22 -18.63
CA PRO A 224 8.19 0.09 -17.58
C PRO A 224 8.54 0.98 -16.38
N PRO A 225 7.66 1.91 -15.97
CA PRO A 225 7.90 2.76 -14.82
C PRO A 225 7.92 1.94 -13.54
N THR A 226 8.62 2.45 -12.52
CA THR A 226 8.73 1.81 -11.19
C THR A 226 7.37 1.43 -10.60
N PHE A 227 6.33 2.23 -10.84
CA PHE A 227 4.96 1.93 -10.46
C PHE A 227 4.49 0.55 -10.96
N LEU A 228 4.73 0.18 -12.22
CA LEU A 228 4.29 -1.12 -12.75
C LEU A 228 5.12 -2.30 -12.21
N LEU A 229 6.30 -2.03 -11.64
CA LEU A 229 7.11 -3.06 -10.97
C LEU A 229 6.60 -3.39 -9.58
N THR A 230 5.89 -2.47 -8.92
CA THR A 230 5.24 -2.65 -7.61
C THR A 230 3.77 -3.03 -7.74
N HIS A 231 3.12 -2.55 -8.81
CA HIS A 231 1.70 -2.75 -9.12
C HIS A 231 1.52 -3.49 -10.47
N PRO A 232 1.66 -4.83 -10.50
CA PRO A 232 1.69 -5.60 -11.73
C PRO A 232 0.32 -5.76 -12.42
N ALA A 233 0.35 -6.32 -13.63
CA ALA A 233 -0.80 -6.73 -14.45
C ALA A 233 -1.73 -5.59 -14.94
N PRO A 234 -1.17 -4.55 -15.58
CA PRO A 234 -1.96 -3.40 -15.99
C PRO A 234 -3.07 -3.72 -17.01
N GLU A 235 -2.88 -4.64 -17.96
CA GLU A 235 -3.92 -4.90 -18.97
C GLU A 235 -5.18 -5.55 -18.39
N ASP A 236 -5.00 -6.51 -17.47
CA ASP A 236 -6.12 -7.15 -16.77
C ASP A 236 -6.89 -6.15 -15.91
N ARG A 237 -6.15 -5.24 -15.24
CA ARG A 237 -6.73 -4.23 -14.36
C ARG A 237 -7.49 -3.16 -15.14
N ILE A 238 -6.94 -2.67 -16.26
CA ILE A 238 -7.63 -1.76 -17.17
C ILE A 238 -8.97 -2.36 -17.59
N ARG A 239 -8.98 -3.61 -18.07
CA ARG A 239 -10.21 -4.28 -18.51
C ARG A 239 -11.24 -4.39 -17.37
N ASN A 240 -10.82 -4.77 -16.17
CA ASN A 240 -11.72 -4.88 -15.03
C ASN A 240 -12.34 -3.51 -14.64
N ILE A 241 -11.54 -2.44 -14.68
CA ILE A 241 -12.01 -1.08 -14.39
C ILE A 241 -12.97 -0.60 -15.49
N GLU A 242 -12.66 -0.85 -16.77
CA GLU A 242 -13.55 -0.54 -17.90
C GLU A 242 -14.91 -1.25 -17.76
N GLU A 243 -14.90 -2.55 -17.45
CA GLU A 243 -16.12 -3.33 -17.20
C GLU A 243 -16.91 -2.75 -16.02
N ALA A 244 -16.25 -2.40 -14.92
CA ALA A 244 -16.91 -1.83 -13.75
C ALA A 244 -17.56 -0.46 -14.05
N ILE A 245 -16.86 0.42 -14.81
CA ILE A 245 -17.40 1.72 -15.22
C ILE A 245 -18.61 1.54 -16.16
N ALA A 246 -18.55 0.58 -17.09
CA ALA A 246 -19.65 0.33 -18.03
C ALA A 246 -20.96 -0.10 -17.34
N GLN A 247 -20.90 -0.65 -16.12
CA GLN A 247 -22.07 -1.01 -15.33
C GLN A 247 -22.64 0.15 -14.50
N MET A 248 -21.98 1.31 -14.47
CA MET A 248 -22.44 2.46 -13.68
C MET A 248 -23.60 3.19 -14.36
N LYS A 249 -24.63 3.53 -13.59
CA LYS A 249 -25.78 4.32 -14.10
C LYS A 249 -25.41 5.77 -14.40
N GLN A 250 -24.48 6.32 -13.62
CA GLN A 250 -23.98 7.69 -13.75
C GLN A 250 -22.47 7.66 -13.51
N VAL A 251 -21.73 8.31 -14.40
CA VAL A 251 -20.27 8.39 -14.35
C VAL A 251 -19.91 9.87 -14.22
N PRO A 252 -19.22 10.28 -13.14
CA PRO A 252 -18.72 11.65 -13.02
C PRO A 252 -17.75 11.97 -14.17
N THR A 253 -17.64 13.25 -14.55
CA THR A 253 -16.78 13.69 -15.66
C THR A 253 -15.76 14.76 -15.23
N ARG A 254 -15.55 14.93 -13.92
CA ARG A 254 -14.65 15.95 -13.39
C ARG A 254 -13.20 15.50 -13.54
N THR A 255 -12.44 16.21 -14.37
CA THR A 255 -11.00 15.96 -14.60
C THR A 255 -10.08 17.02 -13.99
N ASN A 256 -10.57 18.24 -13.76
CA ASN A 256 -9.81 19.39 -13.23
C ASN A 256 -8.44 19.62 -13.92
N ARG A 257 -8.38 19.43 -15.24
CA ARG A 257 -7.15 19.52 -16.04
C ARG A 257 -6.37 20.82 -15.83
N GLU A 258 -7.02 21.98 -15.94
CA GLU A 258 -6.33 23.28 -15.84
C GLU A 258 -5.68 23.49 -14.48
N ARG A 259 -6.40 23.16 -13.39
CA ARG A 259 -5.88 23.22 -12.02
C ARG A 259 -4.64 22.32 -11.87
N PHE A 260 -4.71 21.10 -12.38
CA PHE A 260 -3.58 20.18 -12.36
C PHE A 260 -2.38 20.70 -13.16
N GLN A 261 -2.60 21.24 -14.36
CA GLN A 261 -1.52 21.77 -15.20
C GLN A 261 -0.80 22.96 -14.55
N ALA A 262 -1.53 23.83 -13.84
CA ALA A 262 -0.94 24.91 -13.06
C ALA A 262 0.00 24.39 -11.97
N ILE A 263 -0.38 23.33 -11.24
CA ILE A 263 0.49 22.69 -10.24
C ILE A 263 1.66 21.96 -10.91
N LYS A 264 1.40 21.24 -12.02
CA LYS A 264 2.40 20.50 -12.78
C LYS A 264 3.54 21.39 -13.27
N SER A 265 3.26 22.64 -13.65
CA SER A 265 4.29 23.61 -14.05
C SER A 265 5.25 24.03 -12.93
N GLN A 266 4.92 23.70 -11.67
CA GLN A 266 5.72 24.02 -10.50
C GLN A 266 6.52 22.84 -9.94
N LEU A 267 6.42 21.67 -10.58
CA LEU A 267 7.22 20.47 -10.26
C LEU A 267 8.68 20.67 -10.64
#